data_AF-K4KIM8-F1
#
_entry.id   AF-K4KIM8-F1
#
_cell.length_a   1.000
_cell.length_b   1.000
_cell.length_c   1.000
_cell.angle_alpha   90.00
_cell.angle_beta   90.00
_cell.angle_gamma   90.00
#
_symmetry.space_group_name_H-M   'P 1'
#
loop_
_entity.id
_entity.type
_entity.pdbx_description
1 polymer ?
#
loop_
_entity_poly.entity_id
_entity_poly.type
_entity_poly.pdbx_seq_one_letter_code
_entity_poly.pdbx_strand_id
1 'polypeptide(L)'
;MNKSPLFALLLVGCLHYSPLLIGAPVPWDQLSQEQQQVLSGVKDDWASLPEAKQQQLLRGVERYSAMTPEQRADARAKHERWKSLSEEQRIQIKERYQRFKALPSDQQKKIRDAHQRFKALPPEQQARIREKWSGMSPEQRQRVMLRLREMTPEQREAFRERMRQRRDR
;
A
#
# COMPACT_ATOMS: atom_id res chain seq x y z
N MET A 1 -0.44 1.91 26.49
CA MET A 1 -0.24 0.53 26.00
C MET A 1 -1.11 0.35 24.78
N ASN A 2 -0.62 0.75 23.61
CA ASN A 2 -1.48 1.00 22.45
C ASN A 2 -1.56 -0.27 21.60
N LYS A 3 -2.59 -1.10 21.84
CA LYS A 3 -2.92 -2.26 21.02
C LYS A 3 -3.59 -1.76 19.73
N SER A 4 -2.86 -1.71 18.62
CA SER A 4 -3.42 -1.35 17.30
C SER A 4 -3.35 -2.55 16.35
N PRO A 5 -4.47 -3.27 16.10
CA PRO A 5 -4.54 -4.30 15.08
C PRO A 5 -4.79 -3.67 13.69
N LEU A 6 -3.72 -3.15 13.07
CA LEU A 6 -3.76 -2.63 11.70
C LEU A 6 -3.40 -3.71 10.68
N PHE A 7 -4.38 -4.53 10.32
CA PHE A 7 -4.41 -5.18 9.00
C PHE A 7 -5.61 -4.63 8.24
N ALA A 8 -5.32 -3.81 7.21
CA ALA A 8 -6.31 -3.33 6.23
C ALA A 8 -5.62 -2.63 5.04
N LEU A 9 -5.16 -3.39 4.05
CA LEU A 9 -4.99 -2.87 2.67
C LEU A 9 -6.33 -3.03 1.92
N LEU A 10 -6.76 -1.97 1.24
CA LEU A 10 -8.16 -1.64 0.92
C LEU A 10 -8.36 -1.45 -0.59
N LEU A 11 -9.33 -2.12 -1.22
CA LEU A 11 -9.96 -1.77 -2.53
C LEU A 11 -11.43 -2.27 -2.47
N VAL A 12 -12.45 -1.41 -2.29
CA VAL A 12 -13.33 -0.76 -3.31
C VAL A 12 -13.57 -1.66 -4.54
N GLY A 13 -14.78 -2.03 -4.97
CA GLY A 13 -16.17 -1.78 -4.58
C GLY A 13 -17.09 -2.22 -5.73
N CYS A 14 -18.22 -2.86 -5.46
CA CYS A 14 -19.34 -3.04 -6.42
C CYS A 14 -20.66 -2.94 -5.64
N LEU A 15 -21.50 -1.98 -6.04
CA LEU A 15 -22.87 -1.80 -5.58
C LEU A 15 -23.76 -2.85 -6.25
N HIS A 16 -24.15 -3.89 -5.54
CA HIS A 16 -25.34 -4.69 -5.86
C HIS A 16 -26.18 -4.86 -4.59
N TYR A 17 -27.39 -4.32 -4.63
CA TYR A 17 -28.42 -4.52 -3.62
C TYR A 17 -28.76 -6.01 -3.57
N SER A 18 -28.32 -6.68 -2.51
CA SER A 18 -28.77 -8.02 -2.12
C SER A 18 -29.53 -7.90 -0.80
N PRO A 19 -30.60 -8.69 -0.58
CA PRO A 19 -31.40 -8.59 0.62
C PRO A 19 -30.53 -8.88 1.85
N LEU A 20 -30.77 -8.13 2.93
CA LEU A 20 -30.03 -8.15 4.19
C LEU A 20 -30.16 -9.51 4.90
N LEU A 21 -29.30 -10.47 4.55
CA LEU A 21 -28.82 -11.44 5.53
C LEU A 21 -27.82 -10.67 6.40
N ILE A 22 -28.26 -10.26 7.59
CA ILE A 22 -27.36 -9.77 8.64
C ILE A 22 -26.47 -10.99 8.98
N GLY A 23 -25.24 -11.00 8.48
CA GLY A 23 -24.31 -12.11 8.72
C GLY A 23 -24.03 -12.22 10.20
N ALA A 24 -24.30 -13.37 10.80
CA ALA A 24 -23.93 -13.61 12.19
C ALA A 24 -22.39 -13.56 12.31
N PRO A 25 -21.83 -13.01 13.41
CA PRO A 25 -20.39 -13.07 13.66
C PRO A 25 -19.92 -14.53 13.64
N VAL A 26 -18.83 -14.82 12.90
CA VAL A 26 -18.33 -16.19 12.73
C VAL A 26 -17.66 -16.63 14.04
N PRO A 27 -18.16 -17.67 14.73
CA PRO A 27 -17.53 -18.19 15.94
C PRO A 27 -16.09 -18.67 15.68
N TRP A 28 -15.20 -18.47 16.64
CA TRP A 28 -13.77 -18.82 16.50
C TRP A 28 -13.54 -20.31 16.23
N ASP A 29 -14.34 -21.17 16.85
CA ASP A 29 -14.34 -22.62 16.71
C ASP A 29 -14.82 -23.11 15.34
N GLN A 30 -15.56 -22.28 14.59
CA GLN A 30 -15.96 -22.59 13.21
C GLN A 30 -14.90 -22.23 12.17
N LEU A 31 -13.82 -21.54 12.57
CA LEU A 31 -12.69 -21.28 11.70
C LEU A 31 -11.91 -22.56 11.45
N SER A 32 -11.46 -22.78 10.21
CA SER A 32 -10.53 -23.86 9.88
C SER A 32 -9.22 -23.75 10.67
N GLN A 33 -8.54 -24.87 10.87
CA GLN A 33 -7.27 -24.91 11.61
C GLN A 33 -6.23 -23.91 11.05
N GLU A 34 -6.16 -23.77 9.73
CA GLU A 34 -5.28 -22.80 9.06
C GLU A 34 -5.67 -21.35 9.38
N GLN A 35 -6.97 -21.04 9.34
CA GLN A 35 -7.48 -19.71 9.72
C GLN A 35 -7.17 -19.40 11.18
N GLN A 36 -7.38 -20.35 12.10
CA GLN A 36 -7.05 -20.18 13.50
C GLN A 36 -5.54 -19.95 13.72
N GLN A 37 -4.69 -20.65 12.98
CA GLN A 37 -3.23 -20.49 13.08
C GLN A 37 -2.79 -19.10 12.63
N VAL A 38 -3.29 -18.64 11.47
CA VAL A 38 -2.95 -17.31 10.92
C VAL A 38 -3.52 -16.17 11.77
N LEU A 39 -4.72 -16.36 12.35
CA LEU A 39 -5.39 -15.35 13.17
C LEU A 39 -5.11 -15.48 14.67
N SER A 40 -4.20 -16.36 15.08
CA SER A 40 -3.91 -16.64 16.49
C SER A 40 -3.69 -15.38 17.34
N GLY A 41 -3.05 -14.35 16.78
CA GLY A 41 -2.81 -13.07 17.47
C GLY A 41 -4.05 -12.20 17.73
N VAL A 42 -5.22 -12.55 17.20
CA VAL A 42 -6.50 -11.88 17.45
C VAL A 42 -7.53 -12.79 18.12
N LYS A 43 -7.13 -14.00 18.54
CA LYS A 43 -8.03 -15.00 19.12
C LYS A 43 -8.86 -14.45 20.28
N ASP A 44 -8.19 -13.82 21.26
CA ASP A 44 -8.82 -13.36 22.50
C ASP A 44 -9.83 -12.23 22.25
N ASP A 45 -9.54 -11.38 21.25
CA ASP A 45 -10.38 -10.24 20.90
C ASP A 45 -11.44 -10.60 19.84
N TRP A 46 -11.40 -11.79 19.23
CA TRP A 46 -12.16 -12.14 18.02
C TRP A 46 -13.66 -11.92 18.15
N ALA A 47 -14.25 -12.39 19.25
CA ALA A 47 -15.68 -12.26 19.52
C ALA A 47 -16.13 -10.80 19.69
N SER A 48 -15.21 -9.89 20.05
CA SER A 48 -15.48 -8.46 20.20
C SER A 48 -15.32 -7.66 18.91
N LEU A 49 -14.72 -8.27 17.88
CA LEU A 49 -14.50 -7.59 16.60
C LEU A 49 -15.83 -7.38 15.86
N PRO A 50 -16.09 -6.20 15.29
CA PRO A 50 -17.21 -6.00 14.40
C PRO A 50 -17.20 -7.01 13.25
N GLU A 51 -18.36 -7.48 12.82
CA GLU A 51 -18.50 -8.47 11.74
C GLU A 51 -17.70 -8.07 10.48
N ALA A 52 -17.80 -6.80 10.06
CA ALA A 52 -17.04 -6.29 8.93
C ALA A 52 -15.52 -6.47 9.08
N LYS A 53 -15.00 -6.38 10.30
CA LYS A 53 -13.58 -6.61 10.62
C LYS A 53 -13.24 -8.10 10.61
N GLN A 54 -14.09 -8.95 11.18
CA GLN A 54 -13.93 -10.41 11.09
C GLN A 54 -13.87 -10.86 9.63
N GLN A 55 -14.84 -10.44 8.81
CA GLN A 55 -14.89 -10.73 7.38
C GLN A 55 -13.65 -10.21 6.63
N GLN A 56 -13.14 -9.04 7.00
CA GLN A 56 -11.91 -8.50 6.42
C GLN A 56 -10.68 -9.35 6.77
N LEU A 57 -10.60 -9.85 8.01
CA LEU A 57 -9.52 -10.73 8.46
C LEU A 57 -9.58 -12.08 7.75
N LEU A 58 -10.76 -12.67 7.58
CA LEU A 58 -10.96 -13.94 6.85
C LEU A 58 -10.51 -13.84 5.39
N ARG A 59 -10.94 -12.80 4.66
CA ARG A 59 -10.40 -12.50 3.31
C ARG A 59 -8.88 -12.28 3.31
N GLY A 60 -8.34 -11.79 4.42
CA GLY A 60 -6.90 -11.67 4.63
C GLY A 60 -6.21 -13.03 4.69
N VAL A 61 -6.78 -13.97 5.44
CA VAL A 61 -6.29 -15.35 5.52
C VAL A 61 -6.33 -16.02 4.17
N GLU A 62 -7.45 -15.98 3.45
CA GLU A 62 -7.57 -16.62 2.11
C GLU A 62 -6.44 -16.19 1.16
N ARG A 63 -6.14 -14.88 1.13
CA ARG A 63 -5.02 -14.36 0.35
C ARG A 63 -3.67 -14.85 0.85
N TYR A 64 -3.47 -14.94 2.16
CA TYR A 64 -2.22 -15.42 2.75
C TYR A 64 -2.00 -16.92 2.51
N SER A 65 -3.07 -17.71 2.56
CA SER A 65 -3.09 -19.13 2.23
C SER A 65 -2.74 -19.37 0.76
N ALA A 66 -3.24 -18.53 -0.14
CA ALA A 66 -2.90 -18.57 -1.57
C ALA A 66 -1.46 -18.11 -1.91
N MET A 67 -0.69 -17.56 -0.96
CA MET A 67 0.68 -17.10 -1.20
C MET A 67 1.70 -18.25 -1.22
N THR A 68 2.72 -18.12 -2.09
CA THR A 68 3.92 -18.99 -2.04
C THR A 68 4.73 -18.74 -0.76
N PRO A 69 5.61 -19.68 -0.36
CA PRO A 69 6.49 -19.47 0.81
C PRO A 69 7.29 -18.15 0.76
N GLU A 70 7.78 -17.77 -0.42
CA GLU A 70 8.54 -16.53 -0.64
C GLU A 70 7.65 -15.29 -0.47
N GLN A 71 6.43 -15.33 -1.02
CA GLN A 71 5.45 -14.25 -0.85
C GLN A 71 5.06 -14.08 0.62
N ARG A 72 4.91 -15.19 1.36
CA ARG A 72 4.65 -15.14 2.80
C ARG A 72 5.86 -14.57 3.56
N ALA A 73 7.08 -14.90 3.16
CA ALA A 73 8.30 -14.33 3.76
C ALA A 73 8.40 -12.81 3.55
N ASP A 74 8.14 -12.33 2.33
CA ASP A 74 8.09 -10.89 2.02
C ASP A 74 6.97 -10.18 2.79
N ALA A 75 5.79 -10.79 2.89
CA ALA A 75 4.68 -10.26 3.69
C ALA A 75 5.06 -10.12 5.18
N ARG A 76 5.72 -11.14 5.76
CA ARG A 76 6.24 -11.07 7.14
C ARG A 76 7.28 -9.96 7.31
N ALA A 77 8.23 -9.84 6.39
CA ALA A 77 9.25 -8.79 6.45
C ALA A 77 8.63 -7.38 6.39
N LYS A 78 7.62 -7.17 5.52
CA LYS A 78 6.87 -5.90 5.45
C LYS A 78 6.10 -5.61 6.74
N HIS A 79 5.51 -6.64 7.34
CA HIS A 79 4.79 -6.51 8.61
C HIS A 79 5.70 -6.11 9.77
N GLU A 80 6.86 -6.76 9.89
CA GLU A 80 7.82 -6.41 10.94
C GLU A 80 8.39 -5.00 10.73
N ARG A 81 8.65 -4.60 9.48
CA ARG A 81 8.99 -3.20 9.17
C ARG A 81 7.89 -2.22 9.54
N TRP A 82 6.61 -2.58 9.37
CA TRP A 82 5.48 -1.73 9.78
C TRP A 82 5.40 -1.59 11.30
N LYS A 83 5.60 -2.70 12.02
CA LYS A 83 5.65 -2.71 13.50
C LYS A 83 6.79 -1.85 14.04
N SER A 84 7.94 -1.80 13.37
CA SER A 84 9.06 -0.96 13.81
C SER A 84 8.88 0.54 13.56
N LEU A 85 7.81 0.97 12.87
CA LEU A 85 7.52 2.39 12.67
C LEU A 85 6.96 3.04 13.93
N SER A 86 7.31 4.31 14.14
CA SER A 86 6.69 5.16 15.17
C SER A 86 5.22 5.42 14.85
N GLU A 87 4.43 5.83 15.83
CA GLU A 87 3.02 6.12 15.61
C GLU A 87 2.83 7.30 14.64
N GLU A 88 3.68 8.33 14.74
CA GLU A 88 3.68 9.48 13.83
C GLU A 88 3.95 9.04 12.38
N GLN A 89 4.91 8.13 12.18
CA GLN A 89 5.20 7.57 10.85
C GLN A 89 4.02 6.77 10.31
N ARG A 90 3.36 5.97 11.15
CA ARG A 90 2.16 5.22 10.75
C ARG A 90 1.01 6.14 10.37
N ILE A 91 0.77 7.20 11.14
CA ILE A 91 -0.25 8.24 10.84
C ILE A 91 0.05 8.87 9.47
N GLN A 92 1.28 9.32 9.25
CA GLN A 92 1.67 9.93 7.96
C GLN A 92 1.47 8.97 6.78
N ILE A 93 1.78 7.68 6.94
CA ILE A 93 1.55 6.69 5.87
C ILE A 93 0.05 6.47 5.64
N LYS A 94 -0.75 6.35 6.71
CA LYS A 94 -2.22 6.24 6.59
C LYS A 94 -2.81 7.42 5.85
N GLU A 95 -2.43 8.66 6.19
CA GLU A 95 -2.91 9.87 5.52
C GLU A 95 -2.51 9.92 4.04
N ARG A 96 -1.27 9.57 3.71
CA ARG A 96 -0.82 9.49 2.31
C ARG A 96 -1.60 8.43 1.53
N TYR A 97 -1.89 7.29 2.17
CA TYR A 97 -2.68 6.24 1.57
C TYR A 97 -4.13 6.68 1.33
N GLN A 98 -4.77 7.34 2.30
CA GLN A 98 -6.13 7.86 2.12
C GLN A 98 -6.21 8.89 1.00
N ARG A 99 -5.24 9.82 0.93
CA ARG A 99 -5.14 10.76 -0.19
C ARG A 99 -4.99 10.06 -1.53
N PHE A 100 -4.14 9.03 -1.61
CA PHE A 100 -3.99 8.24 -2.83
C PHE A 100 -5.29 7.52 -3.22
N LYS A 101 -6.00 6.94 -2.24
CA LYS A 101 -7.27 6.24 -2.44
C LYS A 101 -8.41 7.14 -2.90
N ALA A 102 -8.39 8.40 -2.49
CA ALA A 102 -9.34 9.43 -2.90
C ALA A 102 -9.09 9.97 -4.34
N LEU A 103 -7.95 9.66 -4.95
CA LEU A 103 -7.67 10.08 -6.33
C LEU A 103 -8.55 9.33 -7.34
N PRO A 104 -8.92 9.97 -8.46
CA PRO A 104 -9.51 9.27 -9.61
C PRO A 104 -8.64 8.09 -10.07
N SER A 105 -9.28 7.06 -10.63
CA SER A 105 -8.60 5.80 -11.02
C SER A 105 -7.48 6.00 -12.04
N ASP A 106 -7.62 6.95 -12.98
CA ASP A 106 -6.60 7.30 -13.95
C ASP A 106 -5.35 7.91 -13.28
N GLN A 107 -5.54 8.76 -12.28
CA GLN A 107 -4.46 9.35 -11.50
C GLN A 107 -3.76 8.31 -10.64
N GLN A 108 -4.53 7.41 -10.01
CA GLN A 108 -3.94 6.27 -9.29
C GLN A 108 -3.09 5.40 -10.22
N LYS A 109 -3.57 5.12 -11.44
CA LYS A 109 -2.81 4.35 -12.44
C LYS A 109 -1.50 5.05 -12.81
N LYS A 110 -1.54 6.36 -13.10
CA LYS A 110 -0.34 7.15 -13.42
C LYS A 110 0.72 7.06 -12.33
N ILE A 111 0.31 7.13 -11.05
CA ILE A 111 1.23 6.99 -9.91
C ILE A 111 1.81 5.57 -9.83
N ARG A 112 0.99 4.52 -10.00
CA ARG A 112 1.46 3.14 -9.99
C ARG A 112 2.46 2.87 -11.12
N ASP A 113 2.16 3.33 -12.34
CA ASP A 113 3.02 3.18 -13.51
C ASP A 113 4.35 3.92 -13.32
N ALA A 114 4.32 5.14 -12.78
CA ALA A 114 5.54 5.90 -12.45
C ALA A 114 6.40 5.17 -11.41
N HIS A 115 5.77 4.62 -10.36
CA HIS A 115 6.47 3.84 -9.34
C HIS A 115 7.07 2.54 -9.91
N GLN A 116 6.36 1.84 -10.78
CA GLN A 116 6.88 0.64 -11.47
C GLN A 116 8.10 0.98 -12.33
N ARG A 117 8.02 2.06 -13.13
CA ARG A 117 9.16 2.55 -13.93
C ARG A 117 10.36 2.88 -13.06
N PHE A 118 10.16 3.54 -11.92
CA PHE A 118 11.24 3.83 -10.98
C PHE A 118 11.87 2.57 -10.40
N LYS A 119 11.08 1.58 -9.99
CA LYS A 119 11.58 0.30 -9.47
C LYS A 119 12.34 -0.53 -10.51
N ALA A 120 12.05 -0.34 -11.80
CA ALA A 120 12.75 -1.00 -12.90
C ALA A 120 14.10 -0.34 -13.23
N LEU A 121 14.44 0.81 -12.65
CA LEU A 121 15.75 1.45 -12.86
C LEU A 121 16.84 0.68 -12.10
N PRO A 122 18.10 0.68 -12.60
CA PRO A 122 19.24 0.16 -11.85
C PRO A 122 19.37 0.79 -10.45
N PRO A 123 19.85 0.04 -9.43
CA PRO A 123 19.94 0.52 -8.05
C PRO A 123 20.68 1.85 -7.90
N GLU A 124 21.76 2.08 -8.66
CA GLU A 124 22.55 3.30 -8.65
C GLU A 124 21.75 4.49 -9.17
N GLN A 125 20.93 4.28 -10.20
CA GLN A 125 20.03 5.32 -10.73
C GLN A 125 18.94 5.65 -9.73
N GLN A 126 18.37 4.65 -9.07
CA GLN A 126 17.39 4.87 -8.00
C GLN A 126 18.00 5.67 -6.85
N ALA A 127 19.22 5.33 -6.42
CA ALA A 127 19.93 6.02 -5.35
C ALA A 127 20.15 7.51 -5.70
N ARG A 128 20.67 7.80 -6.90
CA ARG A 128 20.88 9.19 -7.37
C ARG A 128 19.59 10.00 -7.43
N ILE A 129 18.49 9.40 -7.90
CA ILE A 129 17.19 10.09 -7.92
C ILE A 129 16.72 10.39 -6.49
N ARG A 130 16.83 9.43 -5.57
CA ARG A 130 16.46 9.63 -4.16
C ARG A 130 17.32 10.70 -3.50
N GLU A 131 18.63 10.66 -3.70
CA GLU A 131 19.60 11.62 -3.15
C GLU A 131 19.32 13.04 -3.67
N LYS A 132 19.13 13.18 -4.98
CA LYS A 132 18.77 14.46 -5.59
C LYS A 132 17.45 14.99 -5.04
N TRP A 133 16.46 14.12 -4.86
CA TRP A 133 15.17 14.51 -4.31
C TRP A 133 15.26 14.88 -2.83
N SER A 134 16.00 14.12 -2.02
CA SER A 134 16.19 14.38 -0.59
C SER A 134 16.96 15.67 -0.35
N GLY A 135 17.92 16.01 -1.21
CA GLY A 135 18.68 17.25 -1.16
C GLY A 135 17.93 18.51 -1.62
N MET A 136 16.75 18.38 -2.23
CA MET A 136 15.93 19.53 -2.63
C MET A 136 15.14 20.12 -1.45
N SER A 137 15.07 21.44 -1.38
CA SER A 137 14.13 22.15 -0.49
C SER A 137 12.66 21.90 -0.89
N PRO A 138 11.69 22.10 0.01
CA PRO A 138 10.27 21.99 -0.32
C PRO A 138 9.87 22.84 -1.54
N GLU A 139 10.39 24.06 -1.66
CA GLU A 139 10.10 25.00 -2.75
C GLU A 139 10.72 24.52 -4.08
N GLN A 140 11.91 23.91 -4.02
CA GLN A 140 12.53 23.30 -5.20
C GLN A 140 11.72 22.10 -5.68
N ARG A 141 11.28 21.23 -4.76
CA ARG A 141 10.40 20.09 -5.10
C ARG A 141 9.08 20.57 -5.69
N GLN A 142 8.48 21.63 -5.14
CA GLN A 142 7.25 22.21 -5.66
C GLN A 142 7.45 22.77 -7.06
N ARG A 143 8.55 23.49 -7.32
CA ARG A 143 8.90 23.96 -8.67
C ARG A 143 9.07 22.83 -9.67
N VAL A 144 9.72 21.73 -9.29
CA VAL A 144 9.85 20.54 -10.15
C VAL A 144 8.47 19.93 -10.43
N MET A 145 7.62 19.81 -9.42
CA MET A 145 6.27 19.25 -9.56
C MET A 145 5.36 20.14 -10.43
N LEU A 146 5.41 21.45 -10.27
CA LEU A 146 4.68 22.42 -11.11
C LEU A 146 5.14 22.34 -12.56
N ARG A 147 6.45 22.36 -12.79
CA ARG A 147 7.02 22.22 -14.14
C ARG A 147 6.59 20.92 -14.80
N LEU A 148 6.63 19.80 -14.07
CA LEU A 148 6.15 18.54 -14.59
C LEU A 148 4.66 18.60 -14.91
N ARG A 149 3.84 19.24 -14.07
CA ARG A 149 2.40 19.41 -14.31
C ARG A 149 2.12 20.22 -15.58
N GLU A 150 2.88 21.27 -15.83
CA GLU A 150 2.74 22.17 -16.98
C GLU A 150 3.20 21.55 -18.30
N MET A 151 4.12 20.57 -18.26
CA MET A 151 4.57 19.87 -19.46
C MET A 151 3.48 18.94 -20.02
N THR A 152 3.36 18.89 -21.35
CA THR A 152 2.56 17.87 -22.05
C THR A 152 3.16 16.46 -21.85
N PRO A 153 2.41 15.37 -22.07
CA PRO A 153 2.96 14.01 -22.01
C PRO A 153 4.23 13.84 -22.85
N GLU A 154 4.25 14.38 -24.07
CA GLU A 154 5.37 14.33 -25.01
C GLU A 154 6.57 15.11 -24.47
N GLN A 155 6.35 16.31 -23.93
CA GLN A 155 7.40 17.11 -23.30
C GLN A 155 7.99 16.43 -22.06
N ARG A 156 7.16 15.75 -21.26
CA ARG A 156 7.64 14.96 -20.11
C ARG A 156 8.46 13.75 -20.55
N GLU A 157 8.12 13.12 -21.67
CA GLU A 157 8.88 12.01 -22.22
C GLU A 157 10.20 12.49 -22.80
N ALA A 158 10.20 13.55 -23.60
CA ALA A 158 11.42 14.18 -24.10
C ALA A 158 12.33 14.64 -22.95
N PHE A 159 11.78 15.21 -21.88
CA PHE A 159 12.53 15.57 -20.69
C PHE A 159 13.15 14.33 -20.01
N ARG A 160 12.39 13.23 -19.88
CA ARG A 160 12.89 11.96 -19.33
C ARG A 160 13.98 11.34 -20.22
N GLU A 161 13.80 11.33 -21.53
CA GLU A 161 14.81 10.84 -22.49
C GLU A 161 16.08 11.67 -22.46
N ARG A 162 15.97 12.99 -22.43
CA ARG A 162 17.14 13.88 -22.32
C ARG A 162 17.92 13.62 -21.04
N MET A 163 17.23 13.36 -19.93
CA MET A 163 17.86 12.99 -18.67
C MET A 163 18.51 11.60 -18.73
N ARG A 164 17.96 10.66 -19.52
CA ARG A 164 18.57 9.35 -19.80
C ARG A 164 19.79 9.44 -20.73
N GLN A 165 19.76 10.27 -21.77
CA GLN A 165 20.88 10.43 -22.73
C GLN A 165 22.07 11.17 -22.12
N ARG A 166 21.82 12.14 -21.24
CA ARG A 166 22.88 12.79 -20.45
C ARG A 166 23.61 11.84 -19.49
N ARG A 167 23.07 10.65 -19.25
CA ARG A 167 23.65 9.59 -18.41
C ARG A 167 24.59 8.69 -19.22
N ASP A 168 24.48 8.67 -20.55
CA ASP A 168 25.23 7.77 -21.44
C ASP A 168 26.41 8.49 -22.16
N ARG A 169 26.74 9.72 -21.73
CA ARG A 169 27.92 10.50 -22.12
C ARG A 169 28.74 10.83 -20.87
#